data_AF-J0WRX7-F1
#
_entry.id   AF-J0WRX7-F1
#
_cell.length_a   1.000
_cell.length_b   1.000
_cell.length_c   1.000
_cell.angle_alpha   90.00
_cell.angle_beta   90.00
_cell.angle_gamma   90.00
#
_symmetry.space_group_name_H-M   'P 1'
#
loop_
_entity.id
_entity.type
_entity.pdbx_description
1 polymer ?
#
loop_
_entity_poly.entity_id
_entity_poly.type
_entity_poly.pdbx_seq_one_letter_code
_entity_poly.pdbx_strand_id
1 'polypeptide(L)'
;MSSPAAIIKTAESIASGLRPVTRPKACPRCITSFMTGTLLKDPTTVIPLLQTKCHDFWDALLGFVAYPWTPDTRLAVSGTLQATWLRCRSCHPGRRLVQRGTAISDFPFNGIYEVACTALYMCITGYTMSSHRHEKGFGSKRGRWPCTVEQLFPYGPQSTITNLVSILATRPEADFVLSAMLTVHRPLALPSFSSEENKQRIIAHIISRLNAAAAAANVDLSALRAPVLPSARDATVNRHTRACEFSALIIYQIGFGTDREPRDLADFVRGHGLELFHALDGVVSLYEDPENTHIELTQLTTTLWTYLSLSPSAAQAGPAPPYARRWVNRLSSAVSSPYSALRHFLGGQTMRRDCHGPGCGKGVHAKDTPGAFSRCARCRVVQYCSKECQKADWRDPAFPHKELCPLLQEVFSFANTEMTHDEFAAACEAHKFPLKHVDRLISWCSPSHSSYNFAEGAIGRGFRQGKYHIVLSCSR
;
A
#
# COMPACT_ATOMS: atom_id res chain seq x y z
N MET A 1 32.14 2.75 3.59
CA MET A 1 30.81 3.05 4.16
C MET A 1 31.03 3.85 5.43
N SER A 2 30.20 4.86 5.72
CA SER A 2 30.26 5.60 6.99
C SER A 2 30.01 4.65 8.17
N SER A 3 30.69 4.84 9.30
CA SER A 3 30.44 4.03 10.50
C SER A 3 29.02 4.27 11.03
N PRO A 4 28.40 3.28 11.72
CA PRO A 4 27.08 3.46 12.32
C PRO A 4 26.98 4.70 13.23
N ALA A 5 28.03 5.00 14.01
CA ALA A 5 28.09 6.18 14.85
C ALA A 5 28.09 7.49 14.05
N ALA A 6 28.79 7.55 12.91
CA ALA A 6 28.79 8.71 12.04
C ALA A 6 27.42 8.93 11.37
N ILE A 7 26.74 7.83 11.00
CA ILE A 7 25.38 7.86 10.44
C ILE A 7 24.39 8.43 11.46
N ILE A 8 24.40 7.91 12.69
CA ILE A 8 23.52 8.37 13.78
C ILE A 8 23.77 9.86 14.06
N LYS A 9 25.02 10.27 14.27
CA LYS A 9 25.37 11.67 14.54
C LYS A 9 24.91 12.62 13.42
N THR A 10 25.02 12.19 12.17
CA THR A 10 24.54 12.98 11.02
C THR A 10 23.02 13.10 11.03
N ALA A 11 22.30 12.00 11.28
CA ALA A 11 20.85 11.99 11.38
C ALA A 11 20.33 12.88 12.53
N GLU A 12 20.96 12.82 13.71
CA GLU A 12 20.65 13.69 14.86
C GLU A 12 20.88 15.17 14.52
N SER A 13 21.99 15.49 13.83
CA SER A 13 22.26 16.86 13.39
C SER A 13 21.23 17.36 12.39
N ILE A 14 20.75 16.51 11.48
CA ILE A 14 19.66 16.84 10.55
C ILE A 14 18.35 17.05 11.31
N ALA A 15 18.01 16.14 12.23
CA ALA A 15 16.80 16.19 13.03
C ALA A 15 16.70 17.51 13.80
N SER A 16 17.77 17.87 14.52
CA SER A 16 17.87 19.13 15.25
C SER A 16 17.78 20.33 14.31
N GLY A 17 18.46 20.28 13.17
CA GLY A 17 18.46 21.36 12.19
C GLY A 17 17.13 21.54 11.45
N LEU A 18 16.25 20.53 11.39
CA LEU A 18 14.91 20.66 10.82
C LEU A 18 13.90 21.28 11.80
N ARG A 19 14.25 21.44 13.08
CA ARG A 19 13.39 22.03 14.11
C ARG A 19 13.81 23.47 14.44
N PRO A 20 12.88 24.43 14.52
CA PRO A 20 11.47 24.33 14.17
C PRO A 20 11.27 24.24 12.63
N VAL A 21 10.20 23.56 12.21
CA VAL A 21 9.90 23.24 10.79
C VAL A 21 9.86 24.47 9.88
N THR A 22 9.38 25.61 10.40
CA THR A 22 9.25 26.87 9.66
C THR A 22 10.55 27.69 9.56
N ARG A 23 11.61 27.30 10.29
CA ARG A 23 12.91 27.98 10.27
C ARG A 23 14.05 26.96 10.33
N PRO A 24 14.16 26.07 9.31
CA PRO A 24 15.17 25.02 9.32
C PRO A 24 16.57 25.62 9.23
N LYS A 25 17.47 25.09 10.07
CA LYS A 25 18.91 25.38 10.12
C LYS A 25 19.76 24.27 9.49
N ALA A 26 19.16 23.15 9.12
CA ALA A 26 19.85 22.10 8.39
C ALA A 26 20.09 22.52 6.93
N CYS A 27 21.33 22.32 6.45
CA CYS A 27 21.66 22.62 5.05
C CYS A 27 20.91 21.67 4.10
N PRO A 28 20.14 22.18 3.13
CA PRO A 28 19.38 21.34 2.19
C PRO A 28 20.29 20.38 1.41
N ARG A 29 21.47 20.83 0.96
CA ARG A 29 22.41 19.97 0.24
C ARG A 29 22.97 18.84 1.11
N CYS A 30 23.24 19.09 2.39
CA CYS A 30 23.68 18.06 3.33
C CYS A 30 22.57 17.04 3.61
N ILE A 31 21.32 17.51 3.77
CA ILE A 31 20.15 16.63 3.94
C ILE A 31 20.00 15.73 2.72
N THR A 32 19.92 16.31 1.52
CA THR A 32 19.79 15.54 0.27
C THR A 32 20.94 14.57 0.10
N SER A 33 22.19 14.99 0.34
CA SER A 33 23.37 14.12 0.23
C SER A 33 23.34 12.97 1.23
N PHE A 34 22.87 13.18 2.46
CA PHE A 34 22.71 12.12 3.44
C PHE A 34 21.63 11.13 3.02
N MET A 35 20.46 11.65 2.59
CA MET A 35 19.35 10.79 2.18
C MET A 35 19.69 9.97 0.93
N THR A 36 20.15 10.60 -0.16
CA THR A 36 20.41 9.88 -1.41
C THR A 36 21.71 9.10 -1.37
N GLY A 37 22.77 9.65 -0.76
CA GLY A 37 24.11 9.06 -0.76
C GLY A 37 24.36 8.03 0.34
N THR A 38 23.60 8.08 1.44
CA THR A 38 23.76 7.16 2.59
C THR A 38 22.50 6.32 2.81
N LEU A 39 21.35 6.96 3.05
CA LEU A 39 20.12 6.26 3.45
C LEU A 39 19.52 5.40 2.33
N LEU A 40 19.32 5.98 1.15
CA LEU A 40 18.73 5.31 -0.01
C LEU A 40 19.72 4.40 -0.75
N LYS A 41 21.02 4.54 -0.49
CA LYS A 41 22.06 3.68 -1.06
C LYS A 41 22.17 2.32 -0.36
N ASP A 42 21.89 2.27 0.94
CA ASP A 42 21.85 1.03 1.74
C ASP A 42 20.64 1.05 2.71
N PRO A 43 19.40 1.00 2.16
CA PRO A 43 18.20 1.09 2.97
C PRO A 43 18.06 -0.12 3.92
N THR A 44 18.59 -1.28 3.54
CA THR A 44 18.53 -2.52 4.33
C THR A 44 19.28 -2.43 5.65
N THR A 45 20.37 -1.67 5.72
CA THR A 45 21.17 -1.51 6.94
C THR A 45 20.85 -0.20 7.64
N VAL A 46 20.78 0.91 6.89
CA VAL A 46 20.70 2.26 7.45
C VAL A 46 19.32 2.55 8.04
N ILE A 47 18.23 2.13 7.38
CA ILE A 47 16.88 2.40 7.89
C ILE A 47 16.64 1.67 9.21
N PRO A 48 16.88 0.34 9.37
CA PRO A 48 16.70 -0.33 10.65
C PRO A 48 17.58 0.25 11.78
N LEU A 49 18.80 0.71 11.45
CA LEU A 49 19.66 1.40 12.40
C LEU A 49 19.01 2.69 12.90
N LEU A 50 18.60 3.58 11.99
CA LEU A 50 17.97 4.85 12.35
C LEU A 50 16.60 4.65 13.01
N GLN A 51 15.80 3.67 12.58
CA GLN A 51 14.53 3.31 13.20
C GLN A 51 14.65 2.92 14.66
N THR A 52 15.79 2.37 15.09
CA THR A 52 15.99 1.91 16.48
C THR A 52 16.80 2.88 17.33
N LYS A 53 17.62 3.73 16.70
CA LYS A 53 18.58 4.59 17.40
C LYS A 53 18.31 6.08 17.24
N CYS A 54 17.47 6.50 16.30
CA CYS A 54 17.29 7.90 15.94
C CYS A 54 15.83 8.23 15.60
N HIS A 55 14.92 8.05 16.57
CA HIS A 55 13.50 8.39 16.38
C HIS A 55 13.29 9.86 16.03
N ASP A 56 14.05 10.76 16.67
CA ASP A 56 13.97 12.20 16.42
C ASP A 56 14.20 12.59 14.96
N PHE A 57 15.04 11.82 14.23
CA PHE A 57 15.24 12.03 12.80
C PHE A 57 13.94 11.79 12.03
N TRP A 58 13.28 10.66 12.26
CA TRP A 58 12.01 10.34 11.60
C TRP A 58 10.87 11.27 12.03
N ASP A 59 10.80 11.61 13.32
CA ASP A 59 9.83 12.57 13.85
C ASP A 59 10.02 13.95 13.21
N ALA A 60 11.28 14.41 13.04
CA ALA A 60 11.57 15.68 12.37
C ALA A 60 11.22 15.66 10.88
N LEU A 61 11.48 14.55 10.16
CA LEU A 61 11.08 14.40 8.76
C LEU A 61 9.57 14.40 8.60
N LEU A 62 8.86 13.61 9.38
CA LEU A 62 7.41 13.52 9.26
C LEU A 62 6.74 14.83 9.71
N GLY A 63 7.25 15.46 10.78
CA GLY A 63 6.81 16.78 11.21
C GLY A 63 7.01 17.85 10.13
N PHE A 64 8.12 17.80 9.39
CA PHE A 64 8.37 18.68 8.24
C PHE A 64 7.42 18.39 7.07
N VAL A 65 7.25 17.13 6.69
CA VAL A 65 6.43 16.71 5.54
C VAL A 65 4.93 16.95 5.79
N ALA A 66 4.43 16.66 7.01
CA ALA A 66 3.02 16.80 7.37
C ALA A 66 2.63 18.20 7.88
N TYR A 67 3.53 19.19 7.83
CA TYR A 67 3.22 20.56 8.23
C TYR A 67 2.19 21.19 7.27
N PRO A 68 1.28 22.07 7.74
CA PRO A 68 0.27 22.73 6.89
C PRO A 68 0.90 23.78 5.95
N TRP A 69 1.55 23.29 4.90
CA TRP A 69 2.28 24.13 3.95
C TRP A 69 1.35 24.92 3.03
N THR A 70 1.43 26.25 3.13
CA THR A 70 0.86 27.18 2.15
C THR A 70 1.91 27.57 1.10
N PRO A 71 1.52 28.12 -0.07
CA PRO A 71 2.48 28.66 -1.03
C PRO A 71 3.48 29.65 -0.40
N ASP A 72 3.01 30.57 0.42
CA ASP A 72 3.84 31.61 1.05
C ASP A 72 4.83 31.03 2.08
N THR A 73 4.36 30.10 2.93
CA THR A 73 5.24 29.48 3.93
C THR A 73 6.31 28.61 3.28
N ARG A 74 6.01 27.93 2.18
CA ARG A 74 7.02 27.18 1.40
C ARG A 74 8.05 28.10 0.77
N LEU A 75 7.62 29.25 0.24
CA LEU A 75 8.54 30.24 -0.32
C LEU A 75 9.48 30.80 0.76
N ALA A 76 8.93 31.16 1.92
CA ALA A 76 9.71 31.64 3.06
C ALA A 76 10.73 30.60 3.57
N VAL A 77 10.30 29.34 3.69
CA VAL A 77 11.19 28.24 4.09
C VAL A 77 12.26 27.95 3.03
N SER A 78 11.91 28.04 1.74
CA SER A 78 12.88 27.92 0.64
C SER A 78 13.98 28.98 0.75
N GLY A 79 13.61 30.24 1.02
CA GLY A 79 14.58 31.32 1.26
C GLY A 79 15.49 31.05 2.48
N THR A 80 14.92 30.52 3.56
CA THR A 80 15.68 30.15 4.77
C THR A 80 16.67 29.01 4.50
N LEU A 81 16.24 27.97 3.79
CA LEU A 81 17.07 26.84 3.39
C LEU A 81 18.20 27.28 2.44
N GLN A 82 17.90 28.17 1.50
CA GLN A 82 18.87 28.75 0.59
C GLN A 82 19.95 29.53 1.35
N ALA A 83 19.55 30.41 2.28
CA ALA A 83 20.48 31.16 3.12
C ALA A 83 21.36 30.22 3.99
N THR A 84 20.77 29.14 4.50
CA THR A 84 21.48 28.12 5.28
C THR A 84 22.51 27.37 4.43
N TRP A 85 22.16 27.00 3.20
CA TRP A 85 23.08 26.36 2.27
C TRP A 85 24.31 27.23 1.96
N LEU A 86 24.09 28.51 1.63
CA LEU A 86 25.17 29.46 1.34
C LEU A 86 26.13 29.67 2.52
N ARG A 87 25.67 29.43 3.75
CA ARG A 87 26.47 29.51 4.97
C ARG A 87 27.06 28.17 5.43
N CYS A 88 26.75 27.07 4.73
CA CYS A 88 27.16 25.73 5.13
C CYS A 88 28.66 25.52 4.91
N ARG A 89 29.40 25.28 6.00
CA ARG A 89 30.85 25.04 5.96
C ARG A 89 31.23 23.73 5.26
N SER A 90 30.38 22.70 5.35
CA SER A 90 30.62 21.41 4.70
C SER A 90 30.46 21.48 3.18
N CYS A 91 29.57 22.34 2.68
CA CYS A 91 29.37 22.55 1.25
C CYS A 91 30.34 23.59 0.67
N HIS A 92 30.82 24.52 1.49
CA HIS A 92 31.71 25.62 1.07
C HIS A 92 32.95 25.72 1.98
N PRO A 93 33.86 24.71 1.94
CA PRO A 93 35.11 24.75 2.68
C PRO A 93 36.06 25.77 2.02
N GLY A 94 35.97 27.04 2.40
CA GLY A 94 36.92 28.07 1.96
C GLY A 94 36.36 29.38 1.44
N ARG A 95 35.05 29.67 1.58
CA ARG A 95 34.40 30.96 1.23
C ARG A 95 34.66 31.50 -0.20
N ARG A 96 35.27 30.73 -1.12
CA ARG A 96 35.22 31.07 -2.54
C ARG A 96 33.78 30.81 -2.98
N LEU A 97 32.96 31.85 -2.92
CA LEU A 97 31.65 31.91 -3.55
C LEU A 97 31.85 31.55 -5.02
N VAL A 98 31.70 30.27 -5.35
CA VAL A 98 31.65 29.81 -6.72
C VAL A 98 30.32 30.33 -7.26
N GLN A 99 30.34 31.55 -7.78
CA GLN A 99 29.39 31.97 -8.78
C GLN A 99 29.61 31.05 -9.98
N ARG A 100 28.81 29.99 -10.10
CA ARG A 100 28.33 29.37 -11.35
C ARG A 100 28.07 27.88 -11.18
N GLY A 101 26.87 27.47 -11.60
CA GLY A 101 26.80 26.43 -12.64
C GLY A 101 26.05 25.16 -12.31
N THR A 102 25.66 24.90 -11.06
CA THR A 102 24.71 23.81 -10.79
C THR A 102 23.45 24.43 -10.23
N ALA A 103 22.42 24.50 -11.07
CA ALA A 103 21.06 24.77 -10.65
C ALA A 103 20.69 23.66 -9.65
N ILE A 104 20.93 23.91 -8.37
CA ILE A 104 20.04 23.35 -7.36
C ILE A 104 18.65 23.76 -7.84
N SER A 105 17.77 22.78 -8.05
CA SER A 105 16.38 23.00 -8.45
C SER A 105 15.86 24.27 -7.81
N ASP A 106 15.17 25.12 -8.56
CA ASP A 106 14.87 26.53 -8.21
C ASP A 106 14.23 26.76 -6.82
N PHE A 107 13.87 25.69 -6.09
CA PHE A 107 13.34 25.72 -4.72
C PHE A 107 13.95 24.60 -3.84
N PRO A 108 14.86 24.91 -2.90
CA PRO A 108 15.45 23.93 -1.96
C PRO A 108 14.43 23.14 -1.14
N PHE A 109 13.26 23.73 -0.86
CA PHE A 109 12.16 23.04 -0.19
C PHE A 109 11.74 21.77 -0.94
N ASN A 110 11.60 21.87 -2.27
CA ASN A 110 11.08 20.77 -3.09
C ASN A 110 11.99 19.56 -3.02
N GLY A 111 13.29 19.79 -3.18
CA GLY A 111 14.30 18.74 -3.11
C GLY A 111 14.29 18.04 -1.76
N ILE A 112 14.19 18.77 -0.64
CA ILE A 112 14.08 18.15 0.70
C ILE A 112 12.76 17.39 0.83
N TYR A 113 11.64 17.98 0.40
CA TYR A 113 10.32 17.38 0.53
C TYR A 113 10.24 16.03 -0.18
N GLU A 114 10.72 15.96 -1.42
CA GLU A 114 10.77 14.73 -2.22
C GLU A 114 11.61 13.63 -1.55
N VAL A 115 12.84 13.94 -1.14
CA VAL A 115 13.71 12.94 -0.52
C VAL A 115 13.20 12.51 0.87
N ALA A 116 12.56 13.41 1.60
CA ALA A 116 11.94 13.12 2.90
C ALA A 116 10.73 12.19 2.74
N CYS A 117 9.82 12.46 1.81
CA CYS A 117 8.68 11.59 1.50
C CYS A 117 9.14 10.17 1.11
N THR A 118 10.16 10.09 0.24
CA THR A 118 10.74 8.81 -0.18
C THR A 118 11.36 8.05 1.00
N ALA A 119 12.17 8.73 1.82
CA ALA A 119 12.78 8.13 3.00
C ALA A 119 11.73 7.67 4.03
N LEU A 120 10.67 8.45 4.24
CA LEU A 120 9.55 8.10 5.13
C LEU A 120 8.77 6.90 4.61
N TYR A 121 8.45 6.85 3.31
CA TYR A 121 7.79 5.68 2.71
C TYR A 121 8.61 4.41 2.91
N MET A 122 9.91 4.46 2.62
CA MET A 122 10.82 3.32 2.82
C MET A 122 10.95 2.95 4.30
N CYS A 123 10.88 3.91 5.21
CA CYS A 123 10.90 3.68 6.65
C CYS A 123 9.61 3.01 7.14
N ILE A 124 8.46 3.59 6.83
CA ILE A 124 7.14 3.17 7.32
C ILE A 124 6.76 1.82 6.71
N THR A 125 6.91 1.67 5.39
CA THR A 125 6.64 0.40 4.70
C THR A 125 7.80 -0.59 4.82
N GLY A 126 8.97 -0.15 5.33
CA GLY A 126 10.11 -0.95 5.79
C GLY A 126 10.19 -2.40 5.33
N TYR A 127 10.55 -2.65 4.06
CA TYR A 127 10.70 -4.00 3.47
C TYR A 127 9.53 -4.97 3.72
N THR A 128 8.34 -4.45 4.07
CA THR A 128 7.14 -5.25 4.33
C THR A 128 6.58 -5.92 3.08
N MET A 129 7.15 -5.68 1.90
CA MET A 129 6.91 -6.50 0.71
C MET A 129 7.27 -7.97 0.92
N SER A 130 8.12 -8.30 1.90
CA SER A 130 8.16 -9.66 2.44
C SER A 130 6.88 -9.89 3.26
N SER A 131 5.88 -10.44 2.58
CA SER A 131 4.46 -10.70 2.90
C SER A 131 4.10 -11.23 4.30
N HIS A 132 5.09 -11.43 5.17
CA HIS A 132 4.98 -12.16 6.43
C HIS A 132 5.30 -11.33 7.69
N ARG A 133 5.62 -10.03 7.59
CA ARG A 133 6.04 -9.22 8.75
C ARG A 133 5.12 -8.03 9.10
N HIS A 134 3.87 -8.05 8.68
CA HIS A 134 2.89 -6.98 8.93
C HIS A 134 2.34 -6.90 10.38
N GLU A 135 2.92 -7.65 11.33
CA GLU A 135 2.28 -7.97 12.60
C GLU A 135 2.44 -6.96 13.74
N LYS A 136 3.15 -5.86 13.51
CA LYS A 136 3.53 -4.99 14.63
C LYS A 136 2.69 -3.74 14.58
N GLY A 137 1.70 -3.71 15.45
CA GLY A 137 1.20 -2.45 15.97
C GLY A 137 2.31 -1.61 16.59
N PHE A 138 1.94 -0.43 17.08
CA PHE A 138 2.85 0.42 17.84
C PHE A 138 3.50 -0.36 19.01
N GLY A 139 4.78 -0.10 19.29
CA GLY A 139 5.50 -0.77 20.39
C GLY A 139 6.20 -2.09 20.03
N SER A 140 6.88 -2.16 18.88
CA SER A 140 7.81 -3.27 18.57
C SER A 140 8.78 -3.50 19.74
N LYS A 141 9.01 -4.76 20.15
CA LYS A 141 10.02 -5.12 21.19
C LYS A 141 11.42 -4.54 20.92
N ARG A 142 11.73 -4.24 19.66
CA ARG A 142 13.02 -3.64 19.24
C ARG A 142 13.04 -2.11 19.32
N GLY A 143 11.93 -1.48 19.72
CA GLY A 143 11.76 -0.02 19.71
C GLY A 143 12.00 0.55 18.32
N ARG A 144 11.35 0.01 17.28
CA ARG A 144 11.46 0.56 15.92
C ARG A 144 10.41 1.64 15.73
N TRP A 145 10.82 2.78 15.21
CA TRP A 145 9.93 3.85 14.76
C TRP A 145 8.99 3.37 13.63
N PRO A 146 7.69 3.75 13.61
CA PRO A 146 7.01 4.53 14.65
C PRO A 146 6.64 3.64 15.86
N CYS A 147 6.91 4.14 17.07
CA CYS A 147 6.58 3.47 18.33
C CYS A 147 5.25 3.92 18.93
N THR A 148 4.74 5.09 18.55
CA THR A 148 3.45 5.62 19.01
C THR A 148 2.65 6.23 17.85
N VAL A 149 1.36 6.48 18.10
CA VAL A 149 0.45 7.15 17.16
C VAL A 149 0.97 8.54 16.79
N GLU A 150 1.45 9.31 17.77
CA GLU A 150 1.91 10.69 17.60
C GLU A 150 3.16 10.77 16.72
N GLN A 151 3.99 9.73 16.74
CA GLN A 151 5.14 9.65 15.83
C GLN A 151 4.72 9.48 14.37
N LEU A 152 3.63 8.74 14.10
CA LEU A 152 3.08 8.59 12.76
C LEU A 152 2.12 9.73 12.37
N PHE A 153 1.49 10.39 13.35
CA PHE A 153 0.53 11.46 13.15
C PHE A 153 0.88 12.66 14.05
N PRO A 154 1.95 13.41 13.74
CA PRO A 154 2.50 14.44 14.61
C PRO A 154 1.55 15.61 14.91
N TYR A 155 0.48 15.76 14.11
CA TYR A 155 -0.56 16.77 14.31
C TYR A 155 -1.94 16.13 14.57
N GLY A 156 -1.97 14.83 14.90
CA GLY A 156 -3.18 14.02 14.94
C GLY A 156 -3.59 13.48 13.55
N PRO A 157 -4.30 12.34 13.46
CA PRO A 157 -4.59 11.68 12.19
C PRO A 157 -5.26 12.59 11.15
N GLN A 158 -6.31 13.30 11.56
CA GLN A 158 -7.07 14.19 10.68
C GLN A 158 -6.20 15.31 10.10
N SER A 159 -5.54 16.10 10.96
CA SER A 159 -4.74 17.24 10.50
C SER A 159 -3.51 16.79 9.72
N THR A 160 -2.82 15.72 10.15
CA THR A 160 -1.70 15.16 9.39
C THR A 160 -2.12 14.76 7.97
N ILE A 161 -3.23 14.03 7.81
CA ILE A 161 -3.71 13.58 6.49
C ILE A 161 -4.23 14.75 5.68
N THR A 162 -5.03 15.66 6.25
CA THR A 162 -5.51 16.85 5.54
C THR A 162 -4.36 17.71 5.03
N ASN A 163 -3.29 17.90 5.82
CA ASN A 163 -2.12 18.66 5.39
C ASN A 163 -1.40 17.99 4.22
N LEU A 164 -1.19 16.67 4.28
CA LEU A 164 -0.58 15.89 3.19
C LEU A 164 -1.45 15.92 1.93
N VAL A 165 -2.77 15.81 2.06
CA VAL A 165 -3.72 15.89 0.94
C VAL A 165 -3.72 17.29 0.33
N SER A 166 -3.65 18.35 1.14
CA SER A 166 -3.68 19.74 0.66
C SER A 166 -2.51 20.09 -0.25
N ILE A 167 -1.35 19.45 -0.08
CA ILE A 167 -0.15 19.74 -0.86
C ILE A 167 -0.02 18.87 -2.13
N LEU A 168 -0.81 17.80 -2.27
CA LEU A 168 -0.73 16.82 -3.37
C LEU A 168 -0.69 17.46 -4.76
N ALA A 169 -1.55 18.45 -5.00
CA ALA A 169 -1.64 19.14 -6.28
C ALA A 169 -0.32 19.81 -6.72
N THR A 170 0.58 20.11 -5.78
CA THR A 170 1.88 20.73 -6.06
C THR A 170 3.08 19.85 -5.67
N ARG A 171 2.84 18.79 -4.89
CA ARG A 171 3.84 17.84 -4.37
C ARG A 171 3.26 16.42 -4.38
N PRO A 172 3.28 15.75 -5.54
CA PRO A 172 2.77 14.38 -5.65
C PRO A 172 3.54 13.38 -4.78
N GLU A 173 4.76 13.71 -4.32
CA GLU A 173 5.56 12.82 -3.46
C GLU A 173 4.87 12.55 -2.12
N ALA A 174 3.92 13.39 -1.70
CA ALA A 174 3.08 13.12 -0.54
C ALA A 174 2.24 11.83 -0.70
N ASP A 175 2.00 11.36 -1.94
CA ASP A 175 1.34 10.07 -2.21
C ASP A 175 2.06 8.91 -1.51
N PHE A 176 3.40 8.96 -1.45
CA PHE A 176 4.20 7.92 -0.81
C PHE A 176 3.86 7.81 0.68
N VAL A 177 3.81 8.94 1.38
CA VAL A 177 3.55 8.96 2.83
C VAL A 177 2.10 8.59 3.12
N LEU A 178 1.15 9.08 2.33
CA LEU A 178 -0.28 8.74 2.44
C LEU A 178 -0.50 7.23 2.26
N SER A 179 0.07 6.64 1.22
CA SER A 179 0.00 5.19 0.98
C SER A 179 0.63 4.38 2.13
N ALA A 180 1.77 4.82 2.65
CA ALA A 180 2.43 4.17 3.76
C ALA A 180 1.58 4.18 5.04
N MET A 181 0.93 5.31 5.34
CA MET A 181 0.05 5.46 6.50
C MET A 181 -1.16 4.52 6.42
N LEU A 182 -1.81 4.40 5.27
CA LEU A 182 -2.91 3.45 5.05
C LEU A 182 -2.44 2.01 5.25
N THR A 183 -1.28 1.66 4.70
CA THR A 183 -0.70 0.32 4.78
C THR A 183 -0.42 -0.08 6.24
N VAL A 184 0.20 0.80 7.01
CA VAL A 184 0.63 0.49 8.38
C VAL A 184 -0.49 0.64 9.40
N HIS A 185 -1.35 1.66 9.26
CA HIS A 185 -2.33 1.99 10.29
C HIS A 185 -3.69 2.44 9.72
N ARG A 186 -4.27 1.60 8.85
CA ARG A 186 -5.60 1.80 8.26
C ARG A 186 -6.67 2.31 9.23
N PRO A 187 -6.88 1.74 10.44
CA PRO A 187 -8.01 2.16 11.29
C PRO A 187 -7.99 3.62 11.73
N LEU A 188 -6.80 4.24 11.83
CA LEU A 188 -6.67 5.67 12.15
C LEU A 188 -6.59 6.54 10.90
N ALA A 189 -5.99 6.02 9.83
CA ALA A 189 -5.83 6.76 8.59
C ALA A 189 -7.14 6.86 7.81
N LEU A 190 -7.81 5.73 7.55
CA LEU A 190 -8.96 5.64 6.64
C LEU A 190 -10.11 6.61 6.97
N PRO A 191 -10.51 6.85 8.23
CA PRO A 191 -11.55 7.84 8.54
C PRO A 191 -11.17 9.25 8.05
N SER A 192 -9.91 9.64 8.20
CA SER A 192 -9.42 10.95 7.74
C SER A 192 -9.29 11.02 6.22
N PHE A 193 -8.92 9.93 5.55
CA PHE A 193 -8.96 9.83 4.08
C PHE A 193 -10.40 9.96 3.55
N SER A 194 -11.36 9.37 4.26
CA SER A 194 -12.76 9.27 3.85
C SER A 194 -13.59 10.50 4.19
N SER A 195 -13.00 11.53 4.83
CA SER A 195 -13.70 12.81 4.97
C SER A 195 -14.01 13.37 3.57
N GLU A 196 -15.19 13.95 3.38
CA GLU A 196 -15.65 14.37 2.04
C GLU A 196 -14.64 15.28 1.33
N GLU A 197 -14.06 16.25 2.05
CA GLU A 197 -13.05 17.17 1.51
C GLU A 197 -11.76 16.44 1.07
N ASN A 198 -11.23 15.54 1.90
CA ASN A 198 -10.00 14.82 1.58
C ASN A 198 -10.23 13.82 0.45
N LYS A 199 -11.34 13.06 0.52
CA LYS A 199 -11.77 12.11 -0.49
C LYS A 199 -11.88 12.75 -1.87
N GLN A 200 -12.56 13.90 -1.97
CA GLN A 200 -12.71 14.64 -3.22
C GLN A 200 -11.34 15.10 -3.77
N ARG A 201 -10.48 15.67 -2.92
CA ARG A 201 -9.14 16.13 -3.33
C ARG A 201 -8.25 14.98 -3.80
N ILE A 202 -8.25 13.86 -3.09
CA ILE A 202 -7.47 12.67 -3.44
C ILE A 202 -7.92 12.12 -4.80
N ILE A 203 -9.22 11.93 -5.00
CA ILE A 203 -9.75 11.38 -6.25
C ILE A 203 -9.48 12.33 -7.42
N ALA A 204 -9.71 13.64 -7.24
CA ALA A 204 -9.44 14.64 -8.27
C ALA A 204 -7.95 14.68 -8.66
N HIS A 205 -7.05 14.61 -7.68
CA HIS A 205 -5.61 14.51 -7.91
C HIS A 205 -5.26 13.26 -8.71
N ILE A 206 -5.76 12.09 -8.31
CA ILE A 206 -5.48 10.82 -9.00
C ILE A 206 -5.98 10.85 -10.45
N ILE A 207 -7.22 11.31 -10.69
CA ILE A 207 -7.79 11.44 -12.03
C ILE A 207 -6.93 12.37 -12.90
N SER A 208 -6.56 13.54 -12.37
CA SER A 208 -5.73 14.51 -13.09
C SER A 208 -4.40 13.91 -13.50
N ARG A 209 -3.73 13.19 -12.59
CA ARG A 209 -2.43 12.55 -12.86
C ARG A 209 -2.52 11.41 -13.87
N LEU A 210 -3.53 10.55 -13.75
CA LEU A 210 -3.76 9.45 -14.69
C LEU A 210 -4.03 9.99 -16.10
N ASN A 211 -4.88 11.00 -16.23
CA ASN A 211 -5.18 11.64 -17.52
C ASN A 211 -3.94 12.28 -18.13
N ALA A 212 -3.14 12.99 -17.34
CA ALA A 212 -1.88 13.59 -17.81
C ALA A 212 -0.88 12.53 -18.27
N ALA A 213 -0.74 11.42 -17.53
CA ALA A 213 0.13 10.31 -17.89
C ALA A 213 -0.33 9.63 -19.18
N ALA A 214 -1.63 9.35 -19.31
CA ALA A 214 -2.20 8.76 -20.53
C ALA A 214 -2.01 9.68 -21.74
N ALA A 215 -2.24 10.99 -21.59
CA ALA A 215 -2.04 11.96 -22.68
C ALA A 215 -0.56 12.00 -23.13
N ALA A 216 0.38 12.09 -22.19
CA ALA A 216 1.81 12.11 -22.50
C ALA A 216 2.28 10.79 -23.15
N ALA A 217 1.79 9.65 -22.66
CA ALA A 217 2.10 8.35 -23.24
C ALA A 217 1.57 8.23 -24.67
N ASN A 218 0.35 8.69 -24.95
CA ASN A 218 -0.21 8.68 -26.30
C ASN A 218 0.60 9.53 -27.28
N VAL A 219 1.07 10.71 -26.86
CA VAL A 219 1.96 11.56 -27.68
C VAL A 219 3.22 10.79 -28.06
N ASP A 220 3.90 10.18 -27.08
CA ASP A 220 5.15 9.46 -27.35
C ASP A 220 4.94 8.17 -28.15
N LEU A 221 3.85 7.44 -27.90
CA LEU A 221 3.49 6.25 -28.68
C LEU A 221 3.21 6.60 -30.14
N SER A 222 2.57 7.74 -30.41
CA SER A 222 2.30 8.21 -31.78
C SER A 222 3.57 8.56 -32.56
N ALA A 223 4.67 8.85 -31.86
CA ALA A 223 5.98 9.13 -32.46
C ALA A 223 6.79 7.87 -32.79
N LEU A 224 6.36 6.68 -32.33
CA LEU A 224 7.04 5.43 -32.63
C LEU A 224 6.73 4.96 -34.07
N ARG A 225 7.75 4.47 -34.78
CA ARG A 225 7.58 3.92 -36.14
C ARG A 225 6.92 2.54 -36.08
N ALA A 226 5.92 2.31 -36.93
CA ALA A 226 5.28 1.01 -37.05
C ALA A 226 6.17 0.00 -37.80
N PRO A 227 6.14 -1.30 -37.42
CA PRO A 227 5.39 -1.88 -36.30
C PRO A 227 6.06 -1.61 -34.95
N VAL A 228 5.25 -1.26 -33.93
CA VAL A 228 5.75 -1.02 -32.56
C VAL A 228 5.86 -2.37 -31.83
N LEU A 229 7.05 -2.69 -31.33
CA LEU A 229 7.25 -3.87 -30.49
C LEU A 229 6.51 -3.70 -29.14
N PRO A 230 5.82 -4.73 -28.62
CA PRO A 230 5.13 -4.66 -27.33
C PRO A 230 6.01 -4.14 -26.17
N SER A 231 7.25 -4.60 -26.08
CA SER A 231 8.19 -4.15 -25.05
C SER A 231 8.56 -2.66 -25.16
N ALA A 232 8.65 -2.12 -26.38
CA ALA A 232 8.92 -0.70 -26.61
C ALA A 232 7.69 0.16 -26.26
N ARG A 233 6.49 -0.35 -26.56
CA ARG A 233 5.21 0.25 -26.15
C ARG A 233 5.13 0.33 -24.63
N ASP A 234 5.27 -0.80 -23.94
CA ASP A 234 5.15 -0.87 -22.48
C ASP A 234 6.23 -0.04 -21.78
N ALA A 235 7.47 -0.03 -22.27
CA ALA A 235 8.52 0.85 -21.74
C ALA A 235 8.18 2.34 -21.90
N THR A 236 7.56 2.72 -23.02
CA THR A 236 7.10 4.09 -23.27
C THR A 236 5.97 4.49 -22.33
N VAL A 237 4.98 3.62 -22.13
CA VAL A 237 3.87 3.85 -21.19
C VAL A 237 4.41 3.93 -19.76
N ASN A 238 5.25 2.98 -19.35
CA ASN A 238 5.87 2.93 -18.01
C ASN A 238 6.62 4.20 -17.63
N ARG A 239 7.28 4.84 -18.59
CA ARG A 239 7.98 6.12 -18.35
C ARG A 239 7.03 7.19 -17.81
N HIS A 240 5.79 7.21 -18.25
CA HIS A 240 4.79 8.21 -17.86
C HIS A 240 3.93 7.77 -16.68
N THR A 241 3.59 6.48 -16.60
CA THR A 241 2.69 5.96 -15.57
C THR A 241 3.36 5.74 -14.23
N ARG A 242 4.67 5.46 -14.20
CA ARG A 242 5.44 5.27 -12.95
C ARG A 242 5.25 6.42 -11.95
N ALA A 243 5.08 7.64 -12.46
CA ALA A 243 4.83 8.80 -11.61
C ALA A 243 3.48 8.70 -10.87
N CYS A 244 2.42 8.21 -11.54
CA CYS A 244 1.06 8.14 -11.00
C CYS A 244 0.67 6.78 -10.37
N GLU A 245 1.50 5.74 -10.54
CA GLU A 245 1.29 4.42 -9.91
C GLU A 245 1.05 4.53 -8.40
N PHE A 246 1.84 5.34 -7.70
CA PHE A 246 1.68 5.55 -6.26
C PHE A 246 0.37 6.26 -5.89
N SER A 247 -0.15 7.13 -6.76
CA SER A 247 -1.45 7.76 -6.55
C SER A 247 -2.57 6.72 -6.68
N ALA A 248 -2.51 5.85 -7.70
CA ALA A 248 -3.45 4.74 -7.85
C ALA A 248 -3.33 3.71 -6.72
N LEU A 249 -2.13 3.52 -6.18
CA LEU A 249 -1.86 2.64 -5.05
C LEU A 249 -2.66 3.07 -3.80
N ILE A 250 -2.95 4.36 -3.60
CA ILE A 250 -3.81 4.81 -2.49
C ILE A 250 -5.20 4.17 -2.60
N ILE A 251 -5.83 4.21 -3.77
CA ILE A 251 -7.15 3.59 -4.00
C ILE A 251 -7.04 2.07 -3.92
N TYR A 252 -5.98 1.50 -4.46
CA TYR A 252 -5.72 0.07 -4.35
C TYR A 252 -5.64 -0.35 -2.87
N GLN A 253 -4.89 0.36 -2.03
CA GLN A 253 -4.80 0.06 -0.60
C GLN A 253 -6.17 0.22 0.09
N ILE A 254 -7.01 1.17 -0.33
CA ILE A 254 -8.37 1.27 0.19
C ILE A 254 -9.20 0.05 -0.22
N GLY A 255 -9.12 -0.43 -1.46
CA GLY A 255 -9.95 -1.54 -1.92
C GLY A 255 -9.42 -2.97 -1.69
N PHE A 256 -8.11 -3.11 -1.53
CA PHE A 256 -7.38 -4.39 -1.53
C PHE A 256 -6.29 -4.48 -0.46
N GLY A 257 -6.04 -3.40 0.28
CA GLY A 257 -5.03 -3.36 1.33
C GLY A 257 -5.40 -4.16 2.57
N THR A 258 -4.43 -4.27 3.48
CA THR A 258 -4.58 -4.94 4.76
C THR A 258 -5.70 -4.31 5.60
N ASP A 259 -6.49 -5.14 6.28
CA ASP A 259 -7.65 -4.76 7.11
C ASP A 259 -8.74 -3.99 6.34
N ARG A 260 -8.85 -4.22 5.03
CA ARG A 260 -9.97 -3.67 4.26
C ARG A 260 -11.30 -4.25 4.72
N GLU A 261 -12.31 -3.41 4.74
CA GLU A 261 -13.69 -3.85 4.83
C GLU A 261 -14.30 -3.99 3.43
N PRO A 262 -15.27 -4.91 3.26
CA PRO A 262 -16.04 -5.12 2.03
C PRO A 262 -16.44 -3.87 1.25
N ARG A 263 -16.87 -2.84 1.96
CA ARG A 263 -17.49 -1.65 1.39
C ARG A 263 -16.53 -0.48 1.22
N ASP A 264 -15.31 -0.57 1.73
CA ASP A 264 -14.39 0.58 1.79
C ASP A 264 -14.17 1.21 0.42
N LEU A 265 -13.91 0.40 -0.62
CA LEU A 265 -13.73 0.92 -1.98
C LEU A 265 -15.00 1.59 -2.49
N ALA A 266 -16.14 0.93 -2.37
CA ALA A 266 -17.41 1.42 -2.89
C ALA A 266 -17.88 2.70 -2.17
N ASP A 267 -17.68 2.78 -0.86
CA ASP A 267 -17.99 3.95 -0.05
C ASP A 267 -17.03 5.11 -0.37
N PHE A 268 -15.74 4.83 -0.57
CA PHE A 268 -14.72 5.84 -0.89
C PHE A 268 -14.89 6.44 -2.30
N VAL A 269 -15.21 5.62 -3.31
CA VAL A 269 -15.37 6.11 -4.70
C VAL A 269 -16.80 6.54 -5.02
N ARG A 270 -17.72 6.52 -4.05
CA ARG A 270 -19.11 6.93 -4.24
C ARG A 270 -19.17 8.35 -4.82
N GLY A 271 -19.88 8.50 -5.94
CA GLY A 271 -20.05 9.77 -6.64
C GLY A 271 -18.91 10.13 -7.61
N HIS A 272 -17.81 9.37 -7.64
CA HIS A 272 -16.66 9.59 -8.52
C HIS A 272 -16.18 8.33 -9.26
N GLY A 273 -16.89 7.21 -9.10
CA GLY A 273 -16.46 5.91 -9.59
C GLY A 273 -16.32 5.85 -11.11
N LEU A 274 -17.17 6.57 -11.85
CA LEU A 274 -17.16 6.59 -13.30
C LEU A 274 -15.97 7.36 -13.85
N GLU A 275 -15.71 8.57 -13.35
CA GLU A 275 -14.59 9.39 -13.78
C GLU A 275 -13.25 8.73 -13.42
N LEU A 276 -13.18 8.13 -12.23
CA LEU A 276 -12.01 7.36 -11.80
C LEU A 276 -11.80 6.12 -12.67
N PHE A 277 -12.86 5.39 -13.01
CA PHE A 277 -12.78 4.25 -13.93
C PHE A 277 -12.22 4.68 -15.29
N HIS A 278 -12.76 5.74 -15.92
CA HIS A 278 -12.28 6.20 -17.22
C HIS A 278 -10.81 6.65 -17.20
N ALA A 279 -10.39 7.34 -16.14
CA ALA A 279 -8.99 7.76 -16.00
C ALA A 279 -8.04 6.56 -15.87
N LEU A 280 -8.43 5.54 -15.09
CA LEU A 280 -7.68 4.30 -14.95
C LEU A 280 -7.68 3.47 -16.25
N ASP A 281 -8.84 3.34 -16.90
CA ASP A 281 -8.99 2.62 -18.17
C ASP A 281 -8.13 3.25 -19.28
N GLY A 282 -8.08 4.59 -19.33
CA GLY A 282 -7.26 5.34 -20.27
C GLY A 282 -5.75 5.07 -20.12
N VAL A 283 -5.29 4.67 -18.93
CA VAL A 283 -3.90 4.25 -18.69
C VAL A 283 -3.73 2.75 -18.96
N VAL A 284 -4.58 1.90 -18.37
CA VAL A 284 -4.47 0.44 -18.47
C VAL A 284 -4.58 -0.04 -19.92
N SER A 285 -5.42 0.60 -20.73
CA SER A 285 -5.60 0.26 -22.15
C SER A 285 -4.40 0.60 -23.04
N LEU A 286 -3.39 1.32 -22.53
CA LEU A 286 -2.18 1.62 -23.29
C LEU A 286 -1.17 0.47 -23.29
N TYR A 287 -1.26 -0.45 -22.33
CA TYR A 287 -0.40 -1.62 -22.23
C TYR A 287 -0.87 -2.75 -23.14
N GLU A 288 0.08 -3.55 -23.64
CA GLU A 288 -0.26 -4.75 -24.41
C GLU A 288 -0.87 -5.85 -23.52
N ASP A 289 -0.22 -6.10 -22.37
CA ASP A 289 -0.57 -7.16 -21.42
C ASP A 289 -0.57 -6.63 -19.96
N PRO A 290 -1.51 -5.72 -19.63
CA PRO A 290 -1.56 -5.10 -18.32
C PRO A 290 -1.81 -6.12 -17.18
N GLU A 291 -2.51 -7.22 -17.44
CA GLU A 291 -2.80 -8.23 -16.42
C GLU A 291 -1.57 -9.01 -15.92
N ASN A 292 -0.43 -8.91 -16.61
CA ASN A 292 0.83 -9.54 -16.20
C ASN A 292 1.90 -8.53 -15.79
N THR A 293 1.78 -7.28 -16.26
CA THR A 293 2.78 -6.23 -16.01
C THR A 293 2.33 -5.22 -14.94
N HIS A 294 1.01 -5.02 -14.78
CA HIS A 294 0.40 -3.99 -13.93
C HIS A 294 -0.84 -4.53 -13.21
N ILE A 295 -0.65 -5.66 -12.51
CA ILE A 295 -1.69 -6.45 -11.87
C ILE A 295 -2.61 -5.59 -10.98
N GLU A 296 -2.03 -4.73 -10.15
CA GLU A 296 -2.76 -3.89 -9.20
C GLU A 296 -3.68 -2.89 -9.90
N LEU A 297 -3.19 -2.25 -10.96
CA LEU A 297 -4.00 -1.32 -11.77
C LEU A 297 -5.10 -2.09 -12.50
N THR A 298 -4.78 -3.21 -13.17
CA THR A 298 -5.79 -4.04 -13.84
C THR A 298 -6.88 -4.51 -12.90
N GLN A 299 -6.49 -4.99 -11.71
CA GLN A 299 -7.41 -5.45 -10.68
C GLN A 299 -8.32 -4.32 -10.20
N LEU A 300 -7.76 -3.15 -9.90
CA LEU A 300 -8.52 -1.98 -9.46
C LEU A 300 -9.52 -1.53 -10.53
N THR A 301 -9.06 -1.34 -11.77
CA THR A 301 -9.91 -0.87 -12.88
C THR A 301 -11.03 -1.86 -13.20
N THR A 302 -10.71 -3.17 -13.23
CA THR A 302 -11.72 -4.22 -13.45
C THR A 302 -12.76 -4.25 -12.33
N THR A 303 -12.34 -4.00 -11.09
CA THR A 303 -13.24 -3.97 -9.94
C THR A 303 -14.17 -2.76 -10.00
N LEU A 304 -13.66 -1.58 -10.31
CA LEU A 304 -14.49 -0.37 -10.51
C LEU A 304 -15.50 -0.56 -11.64
N TRP A 305 -15.06 -1.09 -12.79
CA TRP A 305 -15.97 -1.42 -13.89
C TRP A 305 -17.07 -2.40 -13.47
N THR A 306 -16.71 -3.41 -12.68
CA THR A 306 -17.67 -4.40 -12.18
C THR A 306 -18.70 -3.75 -11.25
N TYR A 307 -18.27 -2.89 -10.33
CA TYR A 307 -19.18 -2.12 -9.47
C TYR A 307 -20.13 -1.23 -10.27
N LEU A 308 -19.62 -0.50 -11.25
CA LEU A 308 -20.42 0.37 -12.10
C LEU A 308 -21.43 -0.42 -12.94
N SER A 309 -21.02 -1.59 -13.43
CA SER A 309 -21.86 -2.49 -14.24
C SER A 309 -23.01 -3.13 -13.46
N LEU A 310 -22.94 -3.20 -12.13
CA LEU A 310 -24.04 -3.63 -11.26
C LEU A 310 -24.91 -2.47 -10.76
N SER A 311 -24.50 -1.23 -11.01
CA SER A 311 -25.25 -0.04 -10.61
C SER A 311 -26.26 0.38 -11.69
N PRO A 312 -27.27 1.20 -11.37
CA PRO A 312 -28.14 1.82 -12.38
C PRO A 312 -27.38 2.59 -13.47
N SER A 313 -26.13 3.00 -13.20
CA SER A 313 -25.24 3.67 -14.14
C SER A 313 -24.49 2.72 -15.08
N ALA A 314 -24.85 1.44 -15.15
CA ALA A 314 -24.18 0.44 -16.00
C ALA A 314 -24.06 0.87 -17.47
N ALA A 315 -25.08 1.57 -18.00
CA ALA A 315 -25.06 2.09 -19.37
C ALA A 315 -23.90 3.07 -19.64
N GLN A 316 -23.42 3.79 -18.61
CA GLN A 316 -22.34 4.77 -18.73
C GLN A 316 -20.95 4.13 -18.72
N ALA A 317 -20.79 2.97 -18.05
CA ALA A 317 -19.52 2.26 -18.01
C ALA A 317 -19.15 1.58 -19.35
N GLY A 318 -20.15 1.34 -20.21
CA GLY A 318 -19.96 0.68 -21.49
C GLY A 318 -19.62 -0.81 -21.36
N PRO A 319 -19.28 -1.47 -22.49
CA PRO A 319 -18.92 -2.89 -22.49
C PRO A 319 -17.61 -3.13 -21.73
N ALA A 320 -17.46 -4.35 -21.21
CA ALA A 320 -16.24 -4.77 -20.50
C ALA A 320 -14.98 -4.58 -21.36
N PRO A 321 -13.98 -3.82 -20.89
CA PRO A 321 -12.70 -3.74 -21.58
C PRO A 321 -12.06 -5.12 -21.80
N PRO A 322 -11.27 -5.34 -22.87
CA PRO A 322 -10.65 -6.63 -23.15
C PRO A 322 -9.83 -7.19 -21.97
N TYR A 323 -9.00 -6.36 -21.34
CA TYR A 323 -8.21 -6.76 -20.18
C TYR A 323 -9.11 -7.16 -19.00
N ALA A 324 -10.24 -6.46 -18.77
CA ALA A 324 -11.16 -6.75 -17.69
C ALA A 324 -11.83 -8.12 -17.90
N ARG A 325 -12.23 -8.44 -19.14
CA ARG A 325 -12.75 -9.77 -19.49
C ARG A 325 -11.71 -10.86 -19.25
N ARG A 326 -10.46 -10.64 -19.70
CA ARG A 326 -9.36 -11.61 -19.48
C ARG A 326 -9.07 -11.80 -18.00
N TRP A 327 -9.05 -10.72 -17.23
CA TRP A 327 -8.88 -10.75 -15.77
C TRP A 327 -10.00 -11.52 -15.07
N VAL A 328 -11.26 -11.22 -15.38
CA VAL A 328 -12.42 -11.94 -14.82
C VAL A 328 -12.39 -13.42 -15.20
N ASN A 329 -12.03 -13.74 -16.44
CA ASN A 329 -11.87 -15.13 -16.88
C ASN A 329 -10.73 -15.83 -16.13
N ARG A 330 -9.58 -15.17 -15.94
CA ARG A 330 -8.45 -15.69 -15.17
C ARG A 330 -8.84 -15.97 -13.73
N LEU A 331 -9.49 -15.02 -13.06
CA LEU A 331 -10.00 -15.21 -11.70
C LEU A 331 -11.02 -16.35 -11.64
N SER A 332 -11.95 -16.40 -12.59
CA SER A 332 -12.96 -17.47 -12.67
C SER A 332 -12.30 -18.84 -12.85
N SER A 333 -11.28 -18.95 -13.70
CA SER A 333 -10.51 -20.18 -13.88
C SER A 333 -9.72 -20.54 -12.62
N ALA A 334 -9.07 -19.57 -11.98
CA ALA A 334 -8.30 -19.77 -10.76
C ALA A 334 -9.19 -20.27 -9.61
N VAL A 335 -10.44 -19.83 -9.51
CA VAL A 335 -11.37 -20.34 -8.47
C VAL A 335 -12.19 -21.55 -8.93
N SER A 336 -12.03 -22.01 -10.18
CA SER A 336 -12.63 -23.26 -10.66
C SER A 336 -11.82 -24.48 -10.25
N SER A 337 -10.51 -24.32 -10.03
CA SER A 337 -9.67 -25.37 -9.43
C SER A 337 -9.80 -25.34 -7.90
N PRO A 338 -10.04 -26.48 -7.22
CA PRO A 338 -10.22 -26.53 -5.78
C PRO A 338 -9.04 -25.94 -5.01
N TYR A 339 -7.80 -26.30 -5.39
CA TYR A 339 -6.61 -25.86 -4.65
C TYR A 339 -6.23 -24.42 -4.97
N SER A 340 -6.45 -23.97 -6.21
CA SER A 340 -6.24 -22.57 -6.57
C SER A 340 -7.27 -21.65 -5.89
N ALA A 341 -8.51 -22.11 -5.73
CA ALA A 341 -9.53 -21.46 -4.90
C ALA A 341 -9.10 -21.43 -3.43
N LEU A 342 -8.67 -22.56 -2.87
CA LEU A 342 -8.19 -22.64 -1.49
C LEU A 342 -7.08 -21.62 -1.22
N ARG A 343 -6.08 -21.56 -2.11
CA ARG A 343 -5.00 -20.57 -2.04
C ARG A 343 -5.58 -19.17 -1.94
N HIS A 344 -6.46 -18.80 -2.88
CA HIS A 344 -7.06 -17.47 -2.96
C HIS A 344 -7.67 -17.05 -1.62
N PHE A 345 -8.52 -17.91 -1.04
CA PHE A 345 -9.21 -17.65 0.21
C PHE A 345 -8.26 -17.66 1.43
N LEU A 346 -7.28 -18.56 1.49
CA LEU A 346 -6.27 -18.57 2.55
C LEU A 346 -5.40 -17.32 2.53
N GLY A 347 -5.06 -16.80 1.34
CA GLY A 347 -4.31 -15.55 1.20
C GLY A 347 -5.03 -14.37 1.85
N GLY A 348 -6.36 -14.31 1.73
CA GLY A 348 -7.17 -13.31 2.43
C GLY A 348 -7.03 -13.43 3.96
N GLN A 349 -7.15 -14.66 4.50
CA GLN A 349 -7.08 -14.89 5.94
C GLN A 349 -5.69 -14.61 6.53
N THR A 350 -4.61 -15.00 5.84
CA THR A 350 -3.24 -14.75 6.32
C THR A 350 -2.85 -13.28 6.32
N MET A 351 -3.55 -12.46 5.52
CA MET A 351 -3.35 -11.02 5.48
C MET A 351 -4.16 -10.26 6.54
N ARG A 352 -5.14 -10.88 7.21
CA ARG A 352 -5.92 -10.19 8.25
C ARG A 352 -5.07 -9.88 9.48
N ARG A 353 -5.07 -8.61 9.92
CA ARG A 353 -4.44 -8.23 11.20
C ARG A 353 -5.44 -8.13 12.35
N ASP A 354 -6.69 -8.51 12.13
CA ASP A 354 -7.68 -8.52 13.20
C ASP A 354 -7.62 -9.79 14.05
N CYS A 355 -8.21 -9.69 15.23
CA CYS A 355 -8.43 -10.83 16.10
C CYS A 355 -9.43 -11.79 15.46
N HIS A 356 -9.05 -13.06 15.37
CA HIS A 356 -9.91 -14.15 14.85
C HIS A 356 -10.93 -14.65 15.88
N GLY A 357 -11.14 -13.93 17.00
CA GLY A 357 -12.17 -14.29 17.96
C GLY A 357 -13.55 -13.98 17.37
N PRO A 358 -14.54 -14.89 17.43
CA PRO A 358 -15.88 -14.62 16.93
C PRO A 358 -16.46 -13.33 17.52
N GLY A 359 -16.88 -12.41 16.64
CA GLY A 359 -17.44 -11.10 17.01
C GLY A 359 -16.45 -10.09 17.61
N CYS A 360 -15.15 -10.38 17.68
CA CYS A 360 -14.17 -9.48 18.29
C CYS A 360 -13.82 -8.29 17.38
N GLY A 361 -13.35 -8.55 16.16
CA GLY A 361 -13.01 -7.51 15.17
C GLY A 361 -11.90 -6.53 15.58
N LYS A 362 -11.29 -6.67 16.76
CA LYS A 362 -10.21 -5.78 17.20
C LYS A 362 -8.99 -5.96 16.30
N GLY A 363 -8.54 -4.90 15.64
CA GLY A 363 -7.27 -4.85 14.93
C GLY A 363 -6.06 -4.79 15.88
N VAL A 364 -4.87 -5.15 15.40
CA VAL A 364 -3.60 -5.14 16.18
C VAL A 364 -3.34 -3.84 16.94
N HIS A 365 -3.89 -2.72 16.45
CA HIS A 365 -3.70 -1.39 17.02
C HIS A 365 -4.70 -1.01 18.12
N ALA A 366 -5.80 -1.77 18.26
CA ALA A 366 -6.85 -1.54 19.26
C ALA A 366 -6.60 -2.30 20.58
N LYS A 367 -5.39 -2.81 20.77
CA LYS A 367 -5.03 -3.62 21.94
C LYS A 367 -4.60 -2.71 23.09
N ASP A 368 -5.23 -2.88 24.25
CA ASP A 368 -4.88 -2.11 25.46
C ASP A 368 -3.47 -2.45 25.99
N THR A 369 -3.01 -3.68 25.73
CA THR A 369 -1.68 -4.14 26.15
C THR A 369 -0.66 -3.96 25.03
N PRO A 370 0.57 -3.48 25.32
CA PRO A 370 1.64 -3.42 24.32
C PRO A 370 1.93 -4.76 23.65
N GLY A 371 2.26 -4.71 22.36
CA GLY A 371 2.78 -5.84 21.58
C GLY A 371 1.75 -6.57 20.71
N ALA A 372 2.24 -7.43 19.82
CA ALA A 372 1.44 -8.14 18.82
C ALA A 372 0.37 -9.06 19.44
N PHE A 373 -0.61 -9.44 18.63
CA PHE A 373 -1.56 -10.50 18.96
C PHE A 373 -0.85 -11.85 19.09
N SER A 374 -1.37 -12.71 19.97
CA SER A 374 -0.85 -14.07 20.10
C SER A 374 -1.39 -14.92 18.94
N ARG A 375 -0.49 -15.52 18.16
CA ARG A 375 -0.85 -16.51 17.15
C ARG A 375 -1.20 -17.86 17.79
N CYS A 376 -2.04 -18.64 17.11
CA CYS A 376 -2.21 -20.04 17.46
C CYS A 376 -0.86 -20.77 17.39
N ALA A 377 -0.43 -21.41 18.47
CA ALA A 377 0.90 -22.02 18.57
C ALA A 377 1.13 -23.16 17.57
N ARG A 378 0.04 -23.80 17.10
CA ARG A 378 0.08 -24.96 16.22
C ARG A 378 0.08 -24.56 14.74
N CYS A 379 -0.98 -23.93 14.23
CA CYS A 379 -1.04 -23.56 12.80
C CYS A 379 -0.35 -22.23 12.46
N ARG A 380 -0.21 -21.30 13.43
CA ARG A 380 0.34 -19.94 13.25
C ARG A 380 -0.35 -19.06 12.20
N VAL A 381 -1.51 -19.47 11.69
CA VAL A 381 -2.31 -18.73 10.69
C VAL A 381 -3.16 -17.66 11.34
N VAL A 382 -3.90 -18.04 12.38
CA VAL A 382 -4.84 -17.15 13.10
C VAL A 382 -4.19 -16.52 14.32
N GLN A 383 -4.72 -15.36 14.72
CA GLN A 383 -4.20 -14.58 15.84
C GLN A 383 -5.32 -13.99 16.71
N TYR A 384 -4.98 -13.75 17.98
CA TYR A 384 -5.94 -13.35 19.01
C TYR A 384 -5.42 -12.21 19.88
N CYS A 385 -6.31 -11.29 20.22
CA CYS A 385 -5.99 -10.22 21.18
C CYS A 385 -5.91 -10.72 22.62
N SER A 386 -6.55 -11.84 22.96
CA SER A 386 -6.59 -12.43 24.30
C SER A 386 -6.78 -13.95 24.27
N LYS A 387 -6.56 -14.61 25.43
CA LYS A 387 -6.79 -16.06 25.60
C LYS A 387 -8.28 -16.41 25.52
N GLU A 388 -9.14 -15.49 25.91
CA GLU A 388 -10.59 -15.62 25.90
C GLU A 388 -11.10 -15.70 24.45
N CYS A 389 -10.63 -14.81 23.57
CA CYS A 389 -10.93 -14.86 22.15
C CYS A 389 -10.43 -16.16 21.50
N GLN A 390 -9.25 -16.64 21.88
CA GLN A 390 -8.75 -17.94 21.41
C GLN A 390 -9.64 -19.10 21.86
N LYS A 391 -10.08 -19.13 23.12
CA LYS A 391 -10.98 -20.16 23.65
C LYS A 391 -12.36 -20.13 22.98
N ALA A 392 -12.86 -18.93 22.67
CA ALA A 392 -14.12 -18.74 21.96
C ALA A 392 -14.03 -19.30 20.53
N ASP A 393 -13.01 -18.90 19.77
CA ASP A 393 -12.75 -19.40 18.41
C ASP A 393 -12.54 -20.94 18.38
N TRP A 394 -11.87 -21.48 19.40
CA TRP A 394 -11.68 -22.93 19.57
C TRP A 394 -13.00 -23.71 19.66
N ARG A 395 -14.07 -23.08 20.14
CA ARG A 395 -15.40 -23.65 20.37
C ARG A 395 -16.47 -22.99 19.49
N ASP A 396 -16.07 -22.27 18.45
CA ASP A 396 -17.03 -21.60 17.56
C ASP A 396 -18.04 -22.62 17.01
N PRO A 397 -19.35 -22.34 17.05
CA PRO A 397 -20.36 -23.32 16.67
C PRO A 397 -20.40 -23.60 15.16
N ALA A 398 -19.98 -22.67 14.31
CA ALA A 398 -20.01 -22.84 12.86
C ALA A 398 -18.69 -23.43 12.33
N PHE A 399 -17.57 -22.92 12.85
CA PHE A 399 -16.22 -23.21 12.38
C PHE A 399 -15.25 -23.34 13.57
N PRO A 400 -15.40 -24.34 14.44
CA PRO A 400 -14.55 -24.48 15.61
C PRO A 400 -13.08 -24.62 15.18
N HIS A 401 -12.21 -23.72 15.65
CA HIS A 401 -10.80 -23.74 15.27
C HIS A 401 -10.10 -25.06 15.64
N LYS A 402 -10.63 -25.79 16.63
CA LYS A 402 -10.14 -27.14 16.97
C LYS A 402 -10.12 -28.10 15.76
N GLU A 403 -11.09 -27.99 14.86
CA GLU A 403 -11.18 -28.79 13.64
C GLU A 403 -10.32 -28.23 12.51
N LEU A 404 -10.26 -26.89 12.40
CA LEU A 404 -9.52 -26.21 11.33
C LEU A 404 -8.01 -26.22 11.54
N CYS A 405 -7.57 -26.13 12.80
CA CYS A 405 -6.16 -26.05 13.18
C CYS A 405 -5.30 -27.18 12.58
N PRO A 406 -5.67 -28.48 12.66
CA PRO A 406 -4.92 -29.54 12.01
C PRO A 406 -4.92 -29.42 10.47
N LEU A 407 -6.02 -29.00 9.84
CA LEU A 407 -6.09 -28.83 8.38
C LEU A 407 -5.15 -27.72 7.90
N LEU A 408 -5.15 -26.59 8.62
CA LEU A 408 -4.22 -25.48 8.37
C LEU A 408 -2.77 -25.92 8.58
N GLN A 409 -2.50 -26.65 9.66
CA GLN A 409 -1.15 -27.18 9.90
C GLN A 409 -0.69 -28.12 8.78
N GLU A 410 -1.56 -29.01 8.31
CA GLU A 410 -1.29 -29.95 7.23
C GLU A 410 -0.94 -29.21 5.94
N VAL A 411 -1.82 -28.31 5.45
CA VAL A 411 -1.56 -27.60 4.19
C VAL A 411 -0.31 -26.71 4.26
N PHE A 412 -0.09 -26.03 5.39
CA PHE A 412 1.09 -25.18 5.58
C PHE A 412 2.40 -25.95 5.87
N SER A 413 2.34 -27.29 5.96
CA SER A 413 3.55 -28.12 6.06
C SER A 413 4.23 -28.35 4.72
N PHE A 414 3.50 -28.22 3.60
CA PHE A 414 4.02 -28.44 2.24
C PHE A 414 3.72 -27.31 1.26
N ALA A 415 2.81 -26.38 1.59
CA ALA A 415 2.50 -25.21 0.78
C ALA A 415 2.57 -23.92 1.61
N ASN A 416 2.75 -22.77 0.96
CA ASN A 416 2.72 -21.47 1.63
C ASN A 416 2.00 -20.42 0.79
N THR A 417 1.67 -19.28 1.40
CA THR A 417 0.95 -18.22 0.68
C THR A 417 1.84 -17.31 -0.17
N GLU A 418 3.10 -17.64 -0.41
CA GLU A 418 3.98 -16.93 -1.35
C GLU A 418 4.03 -17.64 -2.71
N MET A 419 3.66 -18.92 -2.76
CA MET A 419 3.49 -19.69 -3.99
C MET A 419 2.48 -19.01 -4.93
N THR A 420 2.73 -19.14 -6.23
CA THR A 420 1.72 -18.86 -7.26
C THR A 420 0.52 -19.80 -7.09
N HIS A 421 -0.62 -19.48 -7.72
CA HIS A 421 -1.79 -20.34 -7.65
C HIS A 421 -1.49 -21.75 -8.19
N ASP A 422 -0.72 -21.85 -9.27
CA ASP A 422 -0.39 -23.12 -9.92
C ASP A 422 0.59 -23.94 -9.08
N GLU A 423 1.62 -23.32 -8.50
CA GLU A 423 2.56 -24.00 -7.59
C GLU A 423 1.84 -24.52 -6.33
N PHE A 424 0.96 -23.72 -5.74
CA PHE A 424 0.18 -24.13 -4.58
C PHE A 424 -0.74 -25.32 -4.91
N ALA A 425 -1.40 -25.27 -6.08
CA ALA A 425 -2.26 -26.34 -6.55
C ALA A 425 -1.48 -27.64 -6.79
N ALA A 426 -0.36 -27.57 -7.51
CA ALA A 426 0.53 -28.70 -7.75
C ALA A 426 1.06 -29.31 -6.44
N ALA A 427 1.41 -28.48 -5.45
CA ALA A 427 1.83 -28.95 -4.13
C ALA A 427 0.71 -29.72 -3.40
N CYS A 428 -0.53 -29.21 -3.44
CA CYS A 428 -1.69 -29.89 -2.86
C CYS A 428 -1.99 -31.23 -3.55
N GLU A 429 -1.88 -31.28 -4.88
CA GLU A 429 -2.06 -32.50 -5.67
C GLU A 429 -1.00 -33.56 -5.34
N ALA A 430 0.27 -33.16 -5.28
CA ALA A 430 1.38 -34.04 -4.94
C ALA A 430 1.24 -34.68 -3.55
N HIS A 431 0.67 -33.93 -2.60
CA HIS A 431 0.41 -34.41 -1.23
C HIS A 431 -0.98 -35.04 -1.06
N LYS A 432 -1.76 -35.15 -2.14
CA LYS A 432 -3.14 -35.70 -2.14
C LYS A 432 -4.03 -35.04 -1.07
N PHE A 433 -3.92 -33.73 -0.91
CA PHE A 433 -4.66 -33.00 0.12
C PHE A 433 -6.18 -33.16 -0.09
N PRO A 434 -6.95 -33.72 0.86
CA PRO A 434 -8.33 -34.11 0.60
C PRO A 434 -9.26 -32.94 0.21
N LEU A 435 -10.08 -33.11 -0.82
CA LEU A 435 -11.04 -32.07 -1.27
C LEU A 435 -12.05 -31.67 -0.18
N LYS A 436 -12.44 -32.59 0.71
CA LYS A 436 -13.28 -32.25 1.88
C LYS A 436 -12.60 -31.24 2.82
N HIS A 437 -11.27 -31.32 2.96
CA HIS A 437 -10.51 -30.34 3.74
C HIS A 437 -10.47 -28.99 3.03
N VAL A 438 -10.33 -28.99 1.69
CA VAL A 438 -10.44 -27.79 0.85
C VAL A 438 -11.78 -27.09 1.06
N ASP A 439 -12.90 -27.80 0.89
CA ASP A 439 -14.25 -27.25 1.05
C ASP A 439 -14.47 -26.66 2.45
N ARG A 440 -14.00 -27.37 3.49
CA ARG A 440 -14.10 -26.91 4.88
C ARG A 440 -13.30 -25.63 5.13
N LEU A 441 -12.08 -25.54 4.61
CA LEU A 441 -11.24 -24.35 4.75
C LEU A 441 -11.80 -23.16 3.96
N ILE A 442 -12.29 -23.38 2.73
CA ILE A 442 -12.92 -22.32 1.93
C ILE A 442 -14.17 -21.78 2.63
N SER A 443 -15.02 -22.67 3.16
CA SER A 443 -16.23 -22.27 3.90
C SER A 443 -15.89 -21.46 5.15
N TRP A 444 -14.80 -21.80 5.85
CA TRP A 444 -14.32 -21.02 6.99
C TRP A 444 -13.79 -19.64 6.56
N CYS A 445 -12.99 -19.58 5.50
CA CYS A 445 -12.44 -18.33 5.00
C CYS A 445 -13.52 -17.37 4.47
N SER A 446 -14.63 -17.91 3.98
CA SER A 446 -15.72 -17.13 3.39
C SER A 446 -17.07 -17.75 3.74
N PRO A 447 -17.62 -17.49 4.94
CA PRO A 447 -18.89 -18.07 5.39
C PRO A 447 -20.07 -17.78 4.45
N SER A 448 -20.01 -16.65 3.72
CA SER A 448 -20.98 -16.26 2.71
C SER A 448 -20.92 -17.09 1.41
N HIS A 449 -19.89 -17.94 1.24
CA HIS A 449 -19.65 -18.78 0.07
C HIS A 449 -19.69 -20.27 0.39
N SER A 450 -20.61 -20.72 1.22
CA SER A 450 -20.84 -22.15 1.53
C SER A 450 -21.27 -23.01 0.31
N SER A 451 -21.22 -22.46 -0.90
CA SER A 451 -21.66 -23.11 -2.14
C SER A 451 -20.56 -23.91 -2.87
N TYR A 452 -19.31 -23.86 -2.40
CA TYR A 452 -18.25 -24.69 -2.96
C TYR A 452 -18.29 -26.08 -2.34
N ASN A 453 -18.48 -27.11 -3.17
CA ASN A 453 -18.43 -28.51 -2.77
C ASN A 453 -17.67 -29.31 -3.83
N PHE A 454 -16.36 -29.11 -3.86
CA PHE A 454 -15.45 -29.77 -4.78
C PHE A 454 -15.40 -31.28 -4.53
N ALA A 455 -15.59 -31.73 -3.28
CA ALA A 455 -15.62 -33.14 -2.93
C ALA A 455 -16.77 -33.92 -3.59
N GLU A 456 -17.92 -33.28 -3.81
CA GLU A 456 -19.07 -33.88 -4.51
C GLU A 456 -19.06 -33.65 -6.03
N GLY A 457 -17.99 -33.06 -6.58
CA GLY A 457 -17.93 -32.67 -7.99
C GLY A 457 -18.90 -31.54 -8.36
N ALA A 458 -19.54 -30.91 -7.37
CA ALA A 458 -20.44 -29.80 -7.55
C ALA A 458 -19.64 -28.50 -7.63
N ILE A 459 -19.14 -28.19 -8.83
CA ILE A 459 -18.69 -26.82 -9.13
C ILE A 459 -19.96 -25.96 -9.13
N GLY A 460 -20.12 -25.15 -8.07
CA GLY A 460 -21.37 -24.49 -7.71
C GLY A 460 -22.17 -23.96 -8.90
N ARG A 461 -23.40 -24.45 -9.08
CA ARG A 461 -24.32 -24.01 -10.15
C ARG A 461 -24.58 -22.49 -10.14
N GLY A 462 -24.40 -21.84 -8.98
CA GLY A 462 -24.47 -20.38 -8.84
C GLY A 462 -23.43 -19.59 -9.64
N PHE A 463 -22.33 -20.21 -10.06
CA PHE A 463 -21.27 -19.54 -10.82
C PHE A 463 -21.67 -19.21 -12.26
N ARG A 464 -22.57 -19.99 -12.86
CA ARG A 464 -22.92 -19.86 -14.28
C ARG A 464 -23.82 -18.65 -14.58
N GLN A 465 -24.54 -18.12 -13.59
CA GLN A 465 -25.49 -17.02 -13.79
C GLN A 465 -24.96 -15.64 -13.36
N GLY A 466 -23.74 -15.54 -12.81
CA GLY A 466 -23.19 -14.25 -12.37
C GLY A 466 -21.66 -14.21 -12.33
N LYS A 467 -21.00 -14.23 -13.49
CA LYS A 467 -19.53 -14.17 -13.64
C LYS A 467 -18.87 -12.95 -12.95
N TYR A 468 -19.65 -11.93 -12.61
CA TYR A 468 -19.20 -10.68 -11.99
C TYR A 468 -19.23 -10.68 -10.47
N HIS A 469 -19.90 -11.64 -9.81
CA HIS A 469 -19.99 -11.65 -8.35
C HIS A 469 -18.68 -12.02 -7.65
N ILE A 470 -17.76 -12.70 -8.32
CA ILE A 470 -16.48 -13.15 -7.73
C ILE A 470 -15.62 -11.96 -7.31
N VAL A 471 -15.51 -10.95 -8.20
CA VAL A 471 -14.70 -9.75 -7.98
C VAL A 471 -15.24 -8.94 -6.79
N LEU A 472 -16.56 -8.88 -6.65
CA LEU A 472 -17.19 -8.12 -5.57
C LEU A 472 -17.34 -8.91 -4.27
N SER A 473 -17.36 -10.25 -4.33
CA SER A 473 -17.60 -11.10 -3.17
C SER A 473 -16.32 -11.52 -2.46
N CYS A 474 -15.15 -11.41 -3.09
CA CYS A 474 -13.89 -11.29 -2.35
C CYS A 474 -13.82 -9.96 -1.57
N SER A 475 -14.77 -9.05 -1.80
CA SER A 475 -14.97 -7.80 -1.08
C SER A 475 -16.27 -7.86 -0.25
N ARG A 476 -16.65 -9.02 0.27
CA ARG A 476 -17.76 -9.24 1.24
C ARG A 476 -17.27 -10.18 2.32
#